data_AF-A0A2S9E4U8-F1
#
_entry.id   AF-A0A2S9E4U8-F1
#
_cell.length_a   1.000
_cell.length_b   1.000
_cell.length_c   1.000
_cell.angle_alpha   90.00
_cell.angle_beta   90.00
_cell.angle_gamma   90.00
#
_symmetry.space_group_name_H-M   'P 1'
#
loop_
_entity.id
_entity.type
_entity.pdbx_description
1 polymer ?
#
loop_
_entity_poly.entity_id
_entity_poly.type
_entity_poly.pdbx_seq_one_letter_code
_entity_poly.pdbx_strand_id
1 'polypeptide(L)'
;MAQLKARYASEGVRAAQSKPVPFYSVTEEEWRSIPRDIPNVIVLLASWLPLIALNVYLFRFAYRDREELELGGLLTFSVIAACVAVMWAACRIAPWLALTATAALYLILQPVGVPQLVLLGSGAFFGLLALTGLFNQLRFIARLRRWRALSTSTVDIPPEQRSRLHAYRQLPKTLWYLALGSMIYPLLKLVWQFFTDAKQVVNALDRDRIDSLVIGVMALALCLVVVLVRFIEQRLAGHLALEIPLARGYGPLSFTAVGKVVPAEPLSGGGCDCTDPGREPKTLEYGQFAECLDNCRVHGIAAVNNLSPAEFLRVADQPWVWGEHVSDRLVRRGDRMVIAGLSGWDSMPVRLEVRTVFGQGRQAAANYLPRRAAEPRKRQARGLHWRDGADNTMQVEQFDPAAMPEFERISLAGAGIDGYAVRVRSKRPFICGHPVG
;
A
#
# COMPACT_ATOMS: atom_id res chain seq x y z
N MET A 1 20.39 -26.31 22.30
CA MET A 1 20.61 -25.54 23.54
C MET A 1 21.19 -24.15 23.29
N ALA A 2 22.32 -23.99 22.57
CA ALA A 2 22.92 -22.67 22.29
C ALA A 2 22.03 -21.73 21.44
N GLN A 3 21.37 -22.24 20.39
CA GLN A 3 20.42 -21.47 19.58
C GLN A 3 19.17 -21.04 20.38
N LEU A 4 18.69 -21.86 21.31
CA LEU A 4 17.57 -21.53 22.20
C LEU A 4 17.93 -20.41 23.19
N LYS A 5 19.14 -20.46 23.78
CA LYS A 5 19.65 -19.37 24.63
C LYS A 5 19.86 -18.06 23.86
N ALA A 6 20.37 -18.13 22.62
CA ALA A 6 20.49 -16.97 21.75
C ALA A 6 19.10 -16.39 21.39
N ARG A 7 18.09 -17.26 21.20
CA ARG A 7 16.70 -16.87 20.94
C ARG A 7 16.08 -16.15 22.13
N TYR A 8 16.17 -16.71 23.34
CA TYR A 8 15.68 -16.05 24.56
C TYR A 8 16.40 -14.73 24.86
N ALA A 9 17.71 -14.65 24.58
CA ALA A 9 18.46 -13.41 24.70
C ALA A 9 18.01 -12.37 23.64
N SER A 10 17.79 -12.79 22.39
CA SER A 10 17.30 -11.91 21.31
C SER A 10 15.84 -11.49 21.49
N GLU A 11 14.99 -12.35 22.06
CA GLU A 11 13.60 -12.07 22.41
C GLU A 11 13.53 -11.15 23.64
N GLY A 12 14.40 -11.34 24.64
CA GLY A 12 14.55 -10.43 25.77
C GLY A 12 15.00 -9.03 25.35
N VAL A 13 15.94 -8.93 24.39
CA VAL A 13 16.39 -7.64 23.83
C VAL A 13 15.32 -7.02 22.90
N ARG A 14 14.59 -7.82 22.11
CA ARG A 14 13.46 -7.34 21.28
C ARG A 14 12.29 -6.86 22.14
N ALA A 15 12.00 -7.53 23.26
CA ALA A 15 10.99 -7.13 24.23
C ALA A 15 11.41 -5.86 25.01
N ALA A 16 12.70 -5.68 25.30
CA ALA A 16 13.19 -4.44 25.90
C ALA A 16 13.09 -3.21 24.96
N GLN A 17 12.93 -3.43 23.66
CA GLN A 17 12.78 -2.37 22.63
C GLN A 17 11.37 -2.25 22.06
N SER A 18 10.44 -3.14 22.45
CA SER A 18 9.04 -3.00 22.04
C SER A 18 8.39 -1.82 22.74
N LYS A 19 7.50 -1.13 22.01
CA LYS A 19 6.75 -0.01 22.58
C LYS A 19 5.30 -0.45 22.74
N PRO A 20 4.74 -0.36 23.96
CA PRO A 20 3.32 -0.62 24.17
C PRO A 20 2.53 0.47 23.44
N VAL A 21 1.61 0.04 22.59
CA VAL A 21 0.62 0.92 21.97
C VAL A 21 -0.78 0.55 22.44
N PRO A 22 -1.70 1.51 22.55
CA PRO A 22 -3.09 1.21 22.84
C PRO A 22 -3.68 0.23 21.82
N PHE A 23 -4.52 -0.68 22.27
CA PHE A 23 -5.21 -1.68 21.47
C PHE A 23 -6.73 -1.49 21.56
N TYR A 24 -7.41 -1.53 20.41
CA TYR A 24 -8.85 -1.42 20.34
C TYR A 24 -9.43 -2.40 19.31
N SER A 25 -10.48 -3.13 19.70
CA SER A 25 -11.23 -4.01 18.79
C SER A 25 -12.43 -3.26 18.22
N VAL A 26 -12.39 -3.00 16.92
CA VAL A 26 -13.42 -2.23 16.20
C VAL A 26 -14.55 -3.16 15.77
N THR A 27 -15.81 -2.84 16.10
CA THR A 27 -16.94 -3.68 15.66
C THR A 27 -17.17 -3.57 14.14
N GLU A 28 -17.95 -4.48 13.56
CA GLU A 28 -18.31 -4.38 12.14
C GLU A 28 -19.08 -3.09 11.84
N GLU A 29 -20.00 -2.69 12.72
CA GLU A 29 -20.78 -1.46 12.58
C GLU A 29 -19.87 -0.24 12.64
N GLU A 30 -18.95 -0.19 13.60
CA GLU A 30 -18.01 0.91 13.74
C GLU A 30 -17.04 1.04 12.56
N TRP A 31 -16.64 -0.10 11.99
CA TRP A 31 -15.76 -0.15 10.82
C TRP A 31 -16.52 0.28 9.56
N ARG A 32 -17.77 -0.14 9.40
CA ARG A 32 -18.65 0.30 8.30
C ARG A 32 -19.00 1.78 8.40
N SER A 33 -19.05 2.33 9.61
CA SER A 33 -19.37 3.74 9.87
C SER A 33 -18.20 4.70 9.67
N ILE A 34 -17.03 4.22 9.23
CA ILE A 34 -15.92 5.13 8.89
C ILE A 34 -16.39 6.11 7.80
N PRO A 35 -16.15 7.43 7.99
CA PRO A 35 -16.53 8.45 7.01
C PRO A 35 -16.17 8.04 5.59
N ARG A 36 -17.09 8.26 4.66
CA ARG A 36 -16.78 8.15 3.24
C ARG A 36 -15.93 9.35 2.83
N ASP A 37 -15.09 9.12 1.85
CA ASP A 37 -14.30 10.17 1.25
C ASP A 37 -14.34 10.05 -0.27
N ILE A 38 -13.66 10.96 -0.96
CA ILE A 38 -13.49 10.87 -2.39
C ILE A 38 -12.36 9.86 -2.64
N PRO A 39 -12.58 8.83 -3.48
CA PRO A 39 -11.52 7.91 -3.87
C PRO A 39 -10.32 8.67 -4.43
N ASN A 40 -9.12 8.25 -4.03
CA ASN A 40 -7.88 8.95 -4.37
C ASN A 40 -7.71 9.19 -5.87
N VAL A 41 -8.10 8.23 -6.72
CA VAL A 41 -8.03 8.37 -8.18
C VAL A 41 -8.94 9.50 -8.68
N ILE A 42 -10.08 9.73 -8.04
CA ILE A 42 -10.99 10.81 -8.42
C ILE A 42 -10.41 12.16 -8.00
N VAL A 43 -9.89 12.28 -6.76
CA VAL A 43 -9.21 13.51 -6.29
C VAL A 43 -8.04 13.87 -7.21
N LEU A 44 -7.28 12.86 -7.63
CA LEU A 44 -6.17 13.00 -8.57
C LEU A 44 -6.66 13.62 -9.89
N LEU A 45 -7.62 12.95 -10.56
CA LEU A 45 -8.15 13.40 -11.84
C LEU A 45 -8.79 14.78 -11.75
N ALA A 46 -9.53 15.05 -10.67
CA ALA A 46 -10.17 16.33 -10.41
C ALA A 46 -9.18 17.47 -10.13
N SER A 47 -7.93 17.17 -9.72
CA SER A 47 -6.90 18.19 -9.53
C SER A 47 -6.13 18.45 -10.82
N TRP A 48 -5.71 17.40 -11.52
CA TRP A 48 -4.77 17.53 -12.62
C TRP A 48 -5.44 17.85 -13.96
N LEU A 49 -6.59 17.27 -14.28
CA LEU A 49 -7.26 17.58 -15.55
C LEU A 49 -7.61 19.07 -15.65
N PRO A 50 -8.19 19.71 -14.60
CA PRO A 50 -8.45 21.15 -14.64
C PRO A 50 -7.17 21.97 -14.65
N LEU A 51 -6.11 21.54 -13.95
CA LEU A 51 -4.83 22.27 -13.96
C LEU A 51 -4.19 22.24 -15.35
N ILE A 52 -4.18 21.08 -16.02
CA ILE A 52 -3.68 20.96 -17.40
C ILE A 52 -4.51 21.85 -18.34
N ALA A 53 -5.85 21.79 -18.24
CA ALA A 53 -6.74 22.63 -19.04
C ALA A 53 -6.49 24.13 -18.79
N LEU A 54 -6.27 24.53 -17.54
CA LEU A 54 -5.92 25.91 -17.16
C LEU A 54 -4.61 26.35 -17.81
N ASN A 55 -3.57 25.52 -17.75
CA ASN A 55 -2.29 25.83 -18.39
C ASN A 55 -2.44 25.95 -19.92
N VAL A 56 -3.18 25.03 -20.55
CA VAL A 56 -3.46 25.11 -22.00
C VAL A 56 -4.20 26.41 -22.33
N TYR A 57 -5.23 26.76 -21.57
CA TYR A 57 -5.97 28.02 -21.75
C TYR A 57 -5.04 29.24 -21.64
N LEU A 58 -4.24 29.33 -20.58
CA LEU A 58 -3.40 30.48 -20.32
C LEU A 58 -2.30 30.64 -21.38
N PHE A 59 -1.58 29.58 -21.71
CA PHE A 59 -0.40 29.68 -22.59
C PHE A 59 -0.73 29.60 -24.07
N ARG A 60 -1.79 28.89 -24.48
CA ARG A 60 -2.15 28.78 -25.90
C ARG A 60 -3.14 29.86 -26.35
N PHE A 61 -3.95 30.39 -25.44
CA PHE A 61 -5.04 31.31 -25.81
C PHE A 61 -4.89 32.68 -25.17
N ALA A 62 -4.72 32.78 -23.84
CA ALA A 62 -4.73 34.07 -23.16
C ALA A 62 -3.43 34.89 -23.28
N TYR A 63 -2.27 34.22 -23.30
CA TYR A 63 -0.93 34.85 -23.30
C TYR A 63 -0.04 34.33 -24.43
N ARG A 64 -0.64 34.11 -25.61
CA ARG A 64 0.04 33.51 -26.78
C ARG A 64 1.32 34.24 -27.20
N ASP A 65 1.36 35.57 -27.07
CA ASP A 65 2.40 36.42 -27.67
C ASP A 65 3.58 36.72 -26.74
N ARG A 66 3.66 36.08 -25.56
CA ARG A 66 4.79 36.24 -24.63
C ARG A 66 5.79 35.10 -24.80
N GLU A 67 6.80 35.30 -25.65
CA GLU A 67 7.90 34.35 -25.91
C GLU A 67 8.68 33.95 -24.63
N GLU A 68 8.77 34.83 -23.64
CA GLU A 68 9.37 34.55 -22.33
C GLU A 68 8.65 33.41 -21.56
N LEU A 69 7.41 33.09 -21.94
CA LEU A 69 6.62 32.00 -21.37
C LEU A 69 6.78 30.68 -22.15
N GLU A 70 7.54 30.60 -23.26
CA GLU A 70 7.88 29.31 -23.87
C GLU A 70 8.79 28.47 -22.95
N LEU A 71 9.74 29.14 -22.29
CA LEU A 71 10.57 28.55 -21.22
C LEU A 71 9.69 28.18 -20.01
N GLY A 72 8.73 29.05 -19.65
CA GLY A 72 7.73 28.80 -18.62
C GLY A 72 6.81 27.62 -18.94
N GLY A 73 6.52 27.38 -20.21
CA GLY A 73 5.75 26.25 -20.75
C GLY A 73 6.51 24.93 -20.62
N LEU A 74 7.80 24.90 -20.96
CA LEU A 74 8.66 23.72 -20.76
C LEU A 74 8.89 23.42 -19.28
N LEU A 75 9.08 24.44 -18.45
CA LEU A 75 9.18 24.29 -16.98
C LEU A 75 7.86 23.81 -16.38
N THR A 76 6.70 24.33 -16.81
CA THR A 76 5.40 23.84 -16.32
C THR A 76 5.13 22.41 -16.77
N PHE A 77 5.41 22.02 -18.02
CA PHE A 77 5.23 20.62 -18.45
C PHE A 77 6.19 19.65 -17.75
N SER A 78 7.43 20.05 -17.48
CA SER A 78 8.43 19.23 -16.77
C SER A 78 8.14 19.13 -15.27
N VAL A 79 7.66 20.22 -14.66
CA VAL A 79 7.15 20.24 -13.28
C VAL A 79 5.84 19.48 -13.16
N ILE A 80 4.97 19.52 -14.17
CA ILE A 80 3.76 18.69 -14.25
C ILE A 80 4.16 17.21 -14.36
N ALA A 81 5.15 16.85 -15.18
CA ALA A 81 5.67 15.48 -15.26
C ALA A 81 6.31 15.01 -13.94
N ALA A 82 7.06 15.87 -13.26
CA ALA A 82 7.61 15.60 -11.92
C ALA A 82 6.50 15.49 -10.87
N CYS A 83 5.48 16.35 -10.94
CA CYS A 83 4.27 16.27 -10.13
C CYS A 83 3.44 15.01 -10.44
N VAL A 84 3.43 14.53 -11.69
CA VAL A 84 2.82 13.27 -12.15
C VAL A 84 3.59 12.05 -11.65
N ALA A 85 4.90 12.16 -11.44
CA ALA A 85 5.64 11.14 -10.71
C ALA A 85 5.25 11.14 -9.22
N VAL A 86 5.16 12.32 -8.60
CA VAL A 86 4.69 12.47 -7.19
C VAL A 86 3.19 12.12 -7.02
N MET A 87 2.38 12.23 -8.08
CA MET A 87 0.95 11.92 -8.14
C MET A 87 0.62 10.50 -7.68
N TRP A 88 1.48 9.53 -7.94
CA TRP A 88 1.26 8.14 -7.52
C TRP A 88 1.45 7.95 -6.01
N ALA A 89 2.12 8.89 -5.35
CA ALA A 89 2.50 8.82 -3.94
C ALA A 89 1.47 9.43 -2.98
N ALA A 90 0.83 10.53 -3.40
CA ALA A 90 0.24 11.51 -2.49
C ALA A 90 -1.02 12.16 -3.09
N CYS A 91 -1.98 11.34 -3.54
CA CYS A 91 -3.20 11.78 -4.24
C CYS A 91 -3.98 12.90 -3.54
N ARG A 92 -3.90 12.99 -2.21
CA ARG A 92 -4.64 13.99 -1.41
C ARG A 92 -3.92 15.32 -1.23
N ILE A 93 -2.64 15.38 -1.59
CA ILE A 93 -1.87 16.63 -1.62
C ILE A 93 -2.05 17.31 -2.99
N ALA A 94 -2.48 16.57 -4.03
CA ALA A 94 -2.68 17.10 -5.37
C ALA A 94 -3.55 18.38 -5.45
N PRO A 95 -4.70 18.51 -4.74
CA PRO A 95 -5.47 19.75 -4.75
C PRO A 95 -4.69 20.95 -4.18
N TRP A 96 -3.88 20.73 -3.14
CA TRP A 96 -3.01 21.76 -2.56
C TRP A 96 -1.94 22.21 -3.54
N LEU A 97 -1.33 21.26 -4.27
CA LEU A 97 -0.34 21.59 -5.30
C LEU A 97 -0.96 22.37 -6.46
N ALA A 98 -2.14 21.94 -6.92
CA ALA A 98 -2.87 22.65 -7.97
C ALA A 98 -3.26 24.07 -7.53
N LEU A 99 -3.69 24.24 -6.28
CA LEU A 99 -3.95 25.55 -5.69
C LEU A 99 -2.68 26.42 -5.64
N THR A 100 -1.56 25.90 -5.16
CA THR A 100 -0.29 26.62 -5.11
C THR A 100 0.21 27.00 -6.50
N ALA A 101 0.12 26.08 -7.47
CA ALA A 101 0.46 26.35 -8.87
C ALA A 101 -0.43 27.47 -9.45
N THR A 102 -1.73 27.44 -9.15
CA THR A 102 -2.69 28.47 -9.60
C THR A 102 -2.38 29.83 -8.98
N ALA A 103 -2.03 29.86 -7.68
CA ALA A 103 -1.62 31.09 -7.00
C ALA A 103 -0.29 31.65 -7.56
N ALA A 104 0.68 30.79 -7.86
CA ALA A 104 1.93 31.20 -8.50
C ALA A 104 1.68 31.79 -9.90
N LEU A 105 0.83 31.14 -10.72
CA LEU A 105 0.44 31.67 -12.02
C LEU A 105 -0.26 33.03 -11.90
N TYR A 106 -1.12 33.22 -10.90
CA TYR A 106 -1.75 34.51 -10.63
C TYR A 106 -0.72 35.61 -10.32
N LEU A 107 0.29 35.31 -9.49
CA LEU A 107 1.33 36.26 -9.12
C LEU A 107 2.30 36.58 -10.27
N ILE A 108 2.64 35.59 -11.09
CA ILE A 108 3.59 35.73 -12.21
C ILE A 108 2.94 36.46 -13.38
N LEU A 109 1.72 36.04 -13.78
CA LEU A 109 1.07 36.57 -14.97
C LEU A 109 0.36 37.90 -14.71
N GLN A 110 0.08 38.23 -13.45
CA GLN A 110 -0.67 39.42 -13.02
C GLN A 110 -1.89 39.67 -13.92
N PRO A 111 -2.82 38.70 -13.98
CA PRO A 111 -3.87 38.69 -14.99
C PRO A 111 -4.90 39.79 -14.77
N VAL A 112 -5.44 40.31 -15.87
CA VAL A 112 -6.55 41.28 -15.90
C VAL A 112 -7.69 40.77 -16.77
N GLY A 113 -8.93 41.10 -16.42
CA GLY A 113 -10.11 40.72 -17.20
C GLY A 113 -10.45 39.23 -17.12
N VAL A 114 -10.79 38.59 -18.24
CA VAL A 114 -11.27 37.20 -18.28
C VAL A 114 -10.26 36.19 -17.71
N PRO A 115 -8.94 36.24 -18.05
CA PRO A 115 -7.95 35.34 -17.46
C PRO A 115 -7.87 35.41 -15.92
N GLN A 116 -8.09 36.60 -15.35
CA GLN A 116 -8.11 36.79 -13.90
C GLN A 116 -9.27 36.03 -13.26
N LEU A 117 -10.47 36.14 -13.83
CA LEU A 117 -11.66 35.43 -13.35
C LEU A 117 -11.49 33.91 -13.46
N VAL A 118 -10.89 33.41 -14.54
CA VAL A 118 -10.61 31.98 -14.73
C VAL A 118 -9.63 31.46 -13.68
N LEU A 119 -8.56 32.21 -13.39
CA LEU A 119 -7.58 31.85 -12.37
C LEU A 119 -8.18 31.86 -10.95
N LEU A 120 -8.97 32.88 -10.62
CA LEU A 120 -9.67 32.94 -9.33
C LEU A 120 -10.71 31.82 -9.18
N GLY A 121 -11.49 31.54 -10.23
CA GLY A 121 -12.45 30.44 -10.25
C GLY A 121 -11.77 29.07 -10.08
N SER A 122 -10.64 28.85 -10.77
CA SER A 122 -9.82 27.65 -10.62
C SER A 122 -9.23 27.53 -9.22
N GLY A 123 -8.73 28.65 -8.67
CA GLY A 123 -8.22 28.72 -7.30
C GLY A 123 -9.30 28.38 -6.27
N ALA A 124 -10.52 28.92 -6.43
CA ALA A 124 -11.65 28.59 -5.58
C ALA A 124 -12.02 27.10 -5.67
N PHE A 125 -12.05 26.53 -6.88
CA PHE A 125 -12.30 25.10 -7.09
C PHE A 125 -11.25 24.22 -6.40
N PHE A 126 -9.96 24.48 -6.61
CA PHE A 126 -8.89 23.71 -5.95
C PHE A 126 -8.89 23.91 -4.43
N GLY A 127 -9.18 25.13 -3.96
CA GLY A 127 -9.33 25.43 -2.53
C GLY A 127 -10.46 24.62 -1.88
N LEU A 128 -11.63 24.56 -2.52
CA LEU A 128 -12.76 23.75 -2.04
C LEU A 128 -12.43 22.26 -2.03
N LEU A 129 -11.75 21.75 -3.07
CA LEU A 129 -11.33 20.37 -3.15
C LEU A 129 -10.31 20.03 -2.05
N ALA A 130 -9.34 20.91 -1.82
CA ALA A 130 -8.31 20.78 -0.79
C ALA A 130 -8.90 20.80 0.63
N LEU A 131 -9.81 21.74 0.91
CA LEU A 131 -10.50 21.86 2.19
C LEU A 131 -11.40 20.65 2.48
N THR A 132 -12.10 20.14 1.46
CA THR A 132 -12.93 18.93 1.59
C THR A 132 -12.08 17.72 1.97
N GLY A 133 -10.94 17.53 1.27
CA GLY A 133 -9.98 16.47 1.60
C GLY A 133 -9.41 16.60 3.00
N LEU A 134 -9.07 17.82 3.43
CA LEU A 134 -8.58 18.11 4.79
C LEU A 134 -9.63 17.79 5.85
N PHE A 135 -10.88 18.24 5.67
CA PHE A 135 -11.94 18.00 6.64
C PHE A 135 -12.23 16.50 6.81
N ASN A 136 -12.27 15.73 5.72
CA ASN A 136 -12.45 14.29 5.79
C ASN A 136 -11.25 13.58 6.43
N GLN A 137 -10.03 14.05 6.17
CA GLN A 137 -8.83 13.57 6.85
C GLN A 137 -8.91 13.81 8.36
N LEU A 138 -9.29 15.02 8.79
CA LEU A 138 -9.44 15.36 10.21
C LEU A 138 -10.55 14.56 10.88
N ARG A 139 -11.68 14.32 10.20
CA ARG A 139 -12.75 13.45 10.72
C ARG A 139 -12.27 12.02 10.95
N PHE A 140 -11.48 11.48 10.02
CA PHE A 140 -10.93 10.15 10.18
C PHE A 140 -9.91 10.10 11.33
N ILE A 141 -9.01 11.08 11.42
CA ILE A 141 -8.07 11.23 12.54
C ILE A 141 -8.81 11.34 13.88
N ALA A 142 -9.87 12.14 13.96
CA ALA A 142 -10.68 12.28 15.17
C ALA A 142 -11.32 10.94 15.59
N ARG A 143 -11.76 10.12 14.62
CA ARG A 143 -12.25 8.75 14.87
C ARG A 143 -11.16 7.85 15.44
N LEU A 144 -9.94 7.89 14.86
CA LEU A 144 -8.79 7.13 15.36
C LEU A 144 -8.42 7.55 16.79
N ARG A 145 -8.42 8.86 17.07
CA ARG A 145 -8.19 9.39 18.42
C ARG A 145 -9.25 8.92 19.41
N ARG A 146 -10.52 8.85 18.99
CA ARG A 146 -11.60 8.34 19.83
C ARG A 146 -11.40 6.86 20.17
N TRP A 147 -11.10 6.02 19.19
CA TRP A 147 -10.79 4.61 19.45
C TRP A 147 -9.56 4.44 20.35
N ARG A 148 -8.55 5.28 20.15
CA ARG A 148 -7.39 5.33 21.04
C ARG A 148 -7.74 5.74 22.46
N ALA A 149 -8.68 6.66 22.66
CA ALA A 149 -9.13 7.04 24.01
C ALA A 149 -9.97 5.94 24.68
N LEU A 150 -10.67 5.13 23.89
CA LEU A 150 -11.51 4.01 24.34
C LEU A 150 -10.76 2.68 24.46
N SER A 151 -9.45 2.65 24.18
CA SER A 151 -8.64 1.44 24.30
C SER A 151 -8.55 1.00 25.77
N THR A 152 -8.86 -0.26 26.03
CA THR A 152 -8.80 -0.86 27.38
C THR A 152 -7.54 -1.68 27.62
N SER A 153 -6.77 -1.96 26.56
CA SER A 153 -5.56 -2.78 26.62
C SER A 153 -4.45 -2.20 25.77
N THR A 154 -3.26 -2.79 25.86
CA THR A 154 -2.09 -2.41 25.06
C THR A 154 -1.51 -3.64 24.39
N VAL A 155 -0.81 -3.42 23.27
CA VAL A 155 -0.07 -4.44 22.55
C VAL A 155 1.31 -3.91 22.22
N ASP A 156 2.30 -4.78 22.28
CA ASP A 156 3.67 -4.45 21.91
C ASP A 156 3.87 -4.52 20.40
N ILE A 157 4.41 -3.45 19.82
CA ILE A 157 4.86 -3.47 18.43
C ILE A 157 6.35 -3.83 18.40
N PRO A 158 6.73 -4.93 17.73
CA PRO A 158 8.14 -5.27 17.52
C PRO A 158 8.90 -4.16 16.79
N PRO A 159 10.19 -3.93 17.10
CA PRO A 159 10.98 -2.84 16.51
C PRO A 159 11.04 -2.92 14.97
N GLU A 160 11.10 -4.13 14.41
CA GLU A 160 11.11 -4.37 12.96
C GLU A 160 9.84 -3.85 12.28
N GLN A 161 8.67 -4.15 12.86
CA GLN A 161 7.37 -3.67 12.35
C GLN A 161 7.19 -2.18 12.59
N ARG A 162 7.66 -1.67 13.74
CA ARG A 162 7.66 -0.23 14.05
C ARG A 162 8.48 0.58 13.04
N SER A 163 9.61 0.06 12.59
CA SER A 163 10.44 0.73 11.59
C SER A 163 9.69 0.95 10.27
N ARG A 164 8.75 0.06 9.91
CA ARG A 164 7.90 0.19 8.71
C ARG A 164 6.84 1.30 8.86
N LEU A 165 6.56 1.75 10.08
CA LEU A 165 5.59 2.81 10.37
C LEU A 165 6.17 4.22 10.23
N HIS A 166 7.48 4.39 10.02
CA HIS A 166 8.06 5.72 9.87
C HIS A 166 7.51 6.45 8.64
N ALA A 167 7.18 7.74 8.80
CA ALA A 167 6.60 8.59 7.75
C ALA A 167 7.37 8.53 6.41
N TYR A 168 8.70 8.54 6.45
CA TYR A 168 9.53 8.47 5.23
C TYR A 168 9.39 7.15 4.45
N ARG A 169 9.03 6.04 5.14
CA ARG A 169 8.77 4.74 4.51
C ARG A 169 7.34 4.59 3.98
N GLN A 170 6.47 5.56 4.23
CA GLN A 170 5.12 5.56 3.65
C GLN A 170 5.11 6.04 2.18
N LEU A 171 6.24 6.58 1.70
CA LEU A 171 6.46 6.90 0.30
C LEU A 171 7.05 5.69 -0.46
N PRO A 172 6.54 5.38 -1.67
CA PRO A 172 7.18 4.42 -2.57
C PRO A 172 8.67 4.70 -2.80
N LYS A 173 9.51 3.66 -2.77
CA LYS A 173 10.96 3.77 -3.01
C LYS A 173 11.30 4.40 -4.37
N THR A 174 10.50 4.10 -5.38
CA THR A 174 10.64 4.65 -6.74
C THR A 174 10.64 6.18 -6.76
N LEU A 175 9.87 6.82 -5.88
CA LEU A 175 9.83 8.27 -5.79
C LEU A 175 11.09 8.85 -5.20
N TRP A 176 11.63 8.19 -4.17
CA TRP A 176 12.92 8.58 -3.60
C TRP A 176 14.01 8.47 -4.65
N TYR A 177 14.02 7.39 -5.43
CA TYR A 177 14.99 7.22 -6.52
C TYR A 177 14.80 8.25 -7.63
N LEU A 178 13.56 8.57 -8.01
CA LEU A 178 13.29 9.60 -9.02
C LEU A 178 13.69 10.99 -8.55
N ALA A 179 13.34 11.37 -7.31
CA ALA A 179 13.66 12.69 -6.76
C ALA A 179 15.16 12.86 -6.49
N LEU A 180 15.82 11.83 -5.93
CA LEU A 180 17.27 11.87 -5.73
C LEU A 180 18.01 11.81 -7.07
N GLY A 181 17.57 10.96 -8.00
CA GLY A 181 18.15 10.84 -9.33
C GLY A 181 18.05 12.12 -10.14
N SER A 182 16.89 12.79 -10.12
CA SER A 182 16.67 14.06 -10.81
C SER A 182 17.50 15.21 -10.24
N MET A 183 17.95 15.11 -8.98
CA MET A 183 18.85 16.08 -8.36
C MET A 183 20.34 15.73 -8.57
N ILE A 184 20.72 14.47 -8.29
CA ILE A 184 22.13 14.03 -8.29
C ILE A 184 22.70 14.06 -9.72
N TYR A 185 21.92 13.65 -10.72
CA TYR A 185 22.41 13.61 -12.10
C TYR A 185 22.82 14.99 -12.66
N PRO A 186 21.98 16.04 -12.62
CA PRO A 186 22.40 17.38 -13.06
C PRO A 186 23.48 17.97 -12.16
N LEU A 187 23.47 17.70 -10.85
CA LEU A 187 24.55 18.11 -9.94
C LEU A 187 25.90 17.54 -10.36
N LEU A 188 25.97 16.23 -10.63
CA LEU A 188 27.20 15.58 -11.10
C LEU A 188 27.68 16.16 -12.43
N LYS A 189 26.77 16.47 -13.36
CA LYS A 189 27.11 17.14 -14.62
C LYS A 189 27.65 18.55 -14.44
N LEU A 190 27.07 19.33 -13.52
CA LEU A 190 27.53 20.68 -13.20
C LEU A 190 28.91 20.65 -12.53
N VAL A 191 29.11 19.72 -11.59
CA VAL A 191 30.41 19.50 -10.93
C VAL A 191 31.46 19.07 -11.95
N TRP A 192 31.14 18.10 -12.82
CA TRP A 192 32.03 17.67 -13.89
C TRP A 192 32.41 18.85 -14.81
N GLN A 193 31.41 19.62 -15.27
CA GLN A 193 31.64 20.80 -16.10
C GLN A 193 32.57 21.80 -15.42
N PHE A 194 32.32 22.12 -14.15
CA PHE A 194 33.16 23.02 -13.36
C PHE A 194 34.63 22.57 -13.30
N PHE A 195 34.88 21.27 -13.10
CA PHE A 195 36.24 20.73 -13.05
C PHE A 195 36.92 20.60 -14.43
N THR A 196 36.15 20.44 -15.50
CA THR A 196 36.68 20.36 -16.88
C THR A 196 36.83 21.72 -17.57
N ASP A 197 36.21 22.77 -17.02
CA ASP A 197 36.27 24.10 -17.62
C ASP A 197 37.57 24.83 -17.21
N ALA A 198 38.30 25.30 -18.21
CA ALA A 198 39.67 25.83 -18.03
C ALA A 198 39.74 27.07 -17.12
N LYS A 199 38.62 27.78 -16.94
CA LYS A 199 38.54 28.98 -16.11
C LYS A 199 37.87 28.77 -14.75
N GLN A 200 37.22 27.62 -14.52
CA GLN A 200 36.51 27.30 -13.27
C GLN A 200 35.57 28.42 -12.78
N VAL A 201 34.85 29.08 -13.69
CA VAL A 201 33.97 30.22 -13.36
C VAL A 201 32.52 29.76 -13.25
N VAL A 202 31.87 30.02 -12.11
CA VAL A 202 30.48 29.62 -11.83
C VAL A 202 29.49 30.22 -12.84
N ASN A 203 29.73 31.45 -13.31
CA ASN A 203 28.86 32.12 -14.28
C ASN A 203 28.93 31.56 -15.72
N ALA A 204 29.88 30.66 -16.00
CA ALA A 204 30.00 29.97 -17.29
C ALA A 204 29.24 28.63 -17.33
N LEU A 205 28.58 28.26 -16.23
CA LEU A 205 27.81 27.01 -16.15
C LEU A 205 26.56 27.08 -17.05
N ASP A 206 26.27 25.94 -17.66
CA ASP A 206 25.16 25.76 -18.61
C ASP A 206 23.80 25.97 -17.90
N ARG A 207 23.03 26.94 -18.39
CA ARG A 207 21.75 27.36 -17.81
C ARG A 207 20.71 26.23 -17.82
N ASP A 208 20.71 25.39 -18.85
CA ASP A 208 19.78 24.26 -18.96
C ASP A 208 20.05 23.19 -17.87
N ARG A 209 21.32 23.06 -17.46
CA ARG A 209 21.72 22.13 -16.38
C ARG A 209 21.38 22.69 -15.00
N ILE A 210 21.49 24.01 -14.83
CA ILE A 210 21.04 24.70 -13.62
C ILE A 210 19.52 24.56 -13.48
N ASP A 211 18.75 24.80 -14.55
CA ASP A 211 17.30 24.65 -14.54
C ASP A 211 16.89 23.21 -14.24
N SER A 212 17.60 22.23 -14.80
CA SER A 212 17.43 20.81 -14.48
C SER A 212 17.69 20.49 -12.99
N LEU A 213 18.73 21.07 -12.40
CA LEU A 213 19.03 20.92 -10.97
C LEU A 213 17.93 21.55 -10.11
N VAL A 214 17.44 22.73 -10.47
CA VAL A 214 16.34 23.41 -9.77
C VAL A 214 15.09 22.54 -9.77
N ILE A 215 14.74 21.92 -10.90
CA ILE A 215 13.63 20.96 -10.98
C ILE A 215 13.85 19.76 -10.04
N GLY A 216 15.07 19.20 -10.00
CA GLY A 216 15.42 18.11 -9.10
C GLY A 216 15.29 18.47 -7.62
N VAL A 217 15.77 19.65 -7.23
CA VAL A 217 15.64 20.18 -5.86
C VAL A 217 14.16 20.39 -5.49
N MET A 218 13.36 20.94 -6.40
CA MET A 218 11.92 21.13 -6.19
C MET A 218 11.18 19.81 -6.02
N ALA A 219 11.53 18.78 -6.79
CA ALA A 219 10.96 17.43 -6.63
C ALA A 219 11.29 16.82 -5.25
N LEU A 220 12.54 16.98 -4.80
CA LEU A 220 12.96 16.52 -3.47
C LEU A 220 12.25 17.29 -2.35
N ALA A 221 12.15 18.62 -2.46
CA ALA A 221 11.42 19.46 -1.51
C ALA A 221 9.96 19.01 -1.41
N LEU A 222 9.32 18.71 -2.54
CA LEU A 222 7.96 18.19 -2.57
C LEU A 222 7.83 16.84 -1.85
N CYS A 223 8.76 15.90 -2.07
CA CYS A 223 8.81 14.65 -1.31
C CYS A 223 8.91 14.89 0.20
N LEU A 224 9.77 15.82 0.64
CA LEU A 224 9.91 16.18 2.05
C LEU A 224 8.64 16.80 2.64
N VAL A 225 7.93 17.64 1.88
CA VAL A 225 6.61 18.16 2.30
C VAL A 225 5.63 17.00 2.50
N VAL A 226 5.58 16.01 1.61
CA VAL A 226 4.72 14.83 1.80
C VAL A 226 5.10 14.08 3.08
N VAL A 227 6.39 13.84 3.32
CA VAL A 227 6.86 13.19 4.56
C VAL A 227 6.44 13.99 5.79
N LEU A 228 6.57 15.31 5.77
CA LEU A 228 6.18 16.19 6.87
C LEU A 228 4.68 16.11 7.13
N VAL A 229 3.84 16.15 6.09
CA VAL A 229 2.38 15.97 6.23
C VAL A 229 2.07 14.62 6.87
N ARG A 230 2.69 13.52 6.39
CA ARG A 230 2.52 12.19 7.01
C ARG A 230 2.95 12.15 8.46
N PHE A 231 4.06 12.81 8.78
CA PHE A 231 4.55 12.90 10.15
C PHE A 231 3.55 13.63 11.05
N ILE A 232 2.99 14.76 10.58
CA ILE A 232 1.96 15.51 11.31
C ILE A 232 0.71 14.63 11.50
N GLU A 233 0.23 13.96 10.47
CA GLU A 233 -0.92 13.04 10.54
C GLU A 233 -0.69 11.93 11.58
N GLN A 234 0.48 11.30 11.56
CA GLN A 234 0.87 10.28 12.55
C GLN A 234 0.88 10.83 13.98
N ARG A 235 1.33 12.07 14.17
CA ARG A 235 1.34 12.73 15.49
C ARG A 235 -0.06 13.06 15.97
N LEU A 236 -0.93 13.54 15.08
CA LEU A 236 -2.31 13.89 15.39
C LEU A 236 -3.17 12.66 15.72
N ALA A 237 -3.08 11.59 14.92
CA ALA A 237 -3.79 10.34 15.19
C ALA A 237 -3.19 9.62 16.41
N GLY A 238 -1.86 9.62 16.49
CA GLY A 238 -1.10 8.83 17.44
C GLY A 238 -1.01 7.35 17.06
N HIS A 239 -0.11 6.62 17.71
CA HIS A 239 0.03 5.18 17.50
C HIS A 239 -1.11 4.43 18.19
N LEU A 240 -1.75 3.53 17.44
CA LEU A 240 -2.88 2.70 17.86
C LEU A 240 -2.78 1.38 17.09
N ALA A 241 -3.02 0.27 17.78
CA ALA A 241 -3.29 -1.02 17.16
C ALA A 241 -4.80 -1.27 17.13
N LEU A 242 -5.30 -1.74 15.99
CA LEU A 242 -6.71 -2.00 15.75
C LEU A 242 -6.92 -3.45 15.35
N GLU A 243 -7.81 -4.14 16.05
CA GLU A 243 -8.38 -5.40 15.59
C GLU A 243 -9.60 -5.10 14.71
N ILE A 244 -9.50 -5.39 13.42
CA ILE A 244 -10.51 -5.08 12.41
C ILE A 244 -11.11 -6.34 11.77
N PRO A 245 -12.39 -6.31 11.34
CA PRO A 245 -13.01 -7.42 10.63
C PRO A 245 -12.43 -7.59 9.21
N LEU A 246 -12.17 -8.84 8.84
CA LEU A 246 -11.74 -9.26 7.51
C LEU A 246 -12.91 -9.99 6.82
N ALA A 247 -13.58 -9.35 5.86
CA ALA A 247 -14.44 -10.04 4.90
C ALA A 247 -14.87 -9.11 3.75
N ARG A 248 -15.76 -9.62 2.91
CA ARG A 248 -16.09 -9.09 1.59
C ARG A 248 -16.95 -7.82 1.70
N GLY A 249 -16.49 -6.74 1.08
CA GLY A 249 -17.30 -5.53 0.91
C GLY A 249 -17.13 -4.41 1.95
N TYR A 250 -16.05 -4.36 2.73
CA TYR A 250 -15.94 -3.41 3.84
C TYR A 250 -14.95 -2.27 3.61
N GLY A 251 -15.14 -1.17 4.36
CA GLY A 251 -14.15 -0.19 4.82
C GLY A 251 -13.18 0.51 3.84
N PRO A 252 -12.52 1.57 4.30
CA PRO A 252 -11.54 2.36 3.55
C PRO A 252 -10.20 1.66 3.29
N LEU A 253 -10.04 0.38 3.62
CA LEU A 253 -8.72 -0.25 3.68
C LEU A 253 -8.69 -1.52 2.86
N SER A 254 -8.15 -1.46 1.63
CA SER A 254 -7.99 -2.62 0.75
C SER A 254 -7.08 -3.73 1.34
N PHE A 255 -7.26 -5.00 0.95
CA PHE A 255 -6.51 -6.15 1.47
C PHE A 255 -5.94 -6.93 0.30
N THR A 256 -4.74 -7.48 0.51
CA THR A 256 -4.10 -8.46 -0.35
C THR A 256 -3.99 -9.76 0.41
N ALA A 257 -4.04 -10.90 -0.27
CA ALA A 257 -3.59 -12.17 0.29
C ALA A 257 -2.56 -12.85 -0.58
N VAL A 258 -1.63 -13.53 0.07
CA VAL A 258 -0.52 -14.20 -0.61
C VAL A 258 -0.78 -15.70 -0.73
N GLY A 259 -1.00 -16.21 -1.94
CA GLY A 259 -1.51 -17.57 -2.17
C GLY A 259 -0.45 -18.66 -2.25
N LYS A 260 0.62 -18.44 -3.02
CA LYS A 260 1.65 -19.44 -3.35
C LYS A 260 2.86 -19.42 -2.41
N VAL A 261 2.63 -19.22 -1.11
CA VAL A 261 3.70 -19.05 -0.13
C VAL A 261 3.42 -19.74 1.20
N VAL A 262 4.49 -20.18 1.86
CA VAL A 262 4.47 -20.74 3.22
C VAL A 262 5.20 -19.80 4.18
N PRO A 263 4.98 -19.89 5.50
CA PRO A 263 5.80 -19.18 6.47
C PRO A 263 7.29 -19.48 6.27
N ALA A 264 8.15 -18.47 6.35
CA ALA A 264 9.59 -18.65 6.18
C ALA A 264 10.25 -19.42 7.35
N GLU A 265 9.57 -19.53 8.49
CA GLU A 265 10.08 -20.30 9.62
C GLU A 265 10.13 -21.80 9.28
N PRO A 266 11.28 -22.48 9.49
CA PRO A 266 11.39 -23.90 9.23
C PRO A 266 10.45 -24.70 10.15
N LEU A 267 9.73 -25.66 9.57
CA LEU A 267 8.85 -26.55 10.32
C LEU A 267 9.65 -27.40 11.32
N SER A 268 9.14 -27.51 12.55
CA SER A 268 9.66 -28.40 13.58
C SER A 268 9.59 -29.85 13.10
N GLY A 269 10.73 -30.46 12.76
CA GLY A 269 10.81 -31.85 12.30
C GLY A 269 11.61 -32.07 11.02
N GLY A 270 12.01 -31.00 10.32
CA GLY A 270 12.77 -31.11 9.06
C GLY A 270 11.94 -31.67 7.89
N GLY A 271 12.54 -31.71 6.69
CA GLY A 271 11.92 -32.35 5.51
C GLY A 271 10.98 -31.48 4.67
N CYS A 272 10.89 -30.17 4.96
CA CYS A 272 10.18 -29.22 4.10
C CYS A 272 11.14 -28.57 3.10
N ASP A 273 10.97 -28.88 1.82
CA ASP A 273 11.83 -28.36 0.75
C ASP A 273 11.63 -26.85 0.50
N CYS A 274 10.49 -26.28 0.94
CA CYS A 274 10.20 -24.85 0.77
C CYS A 274 11.09 -23.95 1.65
N THR A 275 11.54 -24.47 2.79
CA THR A 275 12.30 -23.73 3.82
C THR A 275 13.66 -24.36 4.07
N ASP A 276 14.17 -25.12 3.10
CA ASP A 276 15.49 -25.75 3.15
C ASP A 276 16.59 -24.68 3.22
N PRO A 277 17.42 -24.63 4.28
CA PRO A 277 18.51 -23.67 4.40
C PRO A 277 19.61 -23.85 3.33
N GLY A 278 19.70 -25.01 2.69
CA GLY A 278 20.66 -25.27 1.61
C GLY A 278 20.25 -24.73 0.24
N ARG A 279 18.99 -24.32 0.08
CA ARG A 279 18.48 -23.74 -1.17
C ARG A 279 18.72 -22.24 -1.19
N GLU A 280 19.18 -21.71 -2.32
CA GLU A 280 19.25 -20.26 -2.51
C GLU A 280 17.84 -19.66 -2.36
N PRO A 281 17.63 -18.77 -1.37
CA PRO A 281 16.33 -18.19 -1.15
C PRO A 281 16.00 -17.24 -2.31
N LYS A 282 14.89 -17.50 -3.00
CA LYS A 282 14.33 -16.54 -3.94
C LYS A 282 13.98 -15.26 -3.17
N THR A 283 14.44 -14.12 -3.66
CA THR A 283 14.09 -12.83 -3.05
C THR A 283 12.61 -12.55 -3.27
N LEU A 284 11.83 -12.49 -2.18
CA LEU A 284 10.40 -12.19 -2.19
C LEU A 284 10.14 -10.80 -1.62
N GLU A 285 9.05 -10.16 -2.06
CA GLU A 285 8.63 -8.85 -1.52
C GLU A 285 8.24 -8.99 -0.04
N TYR A 286 7.65 -10.15 0.32
CA TYR A 286 7.20 -10.46 1.66
C TYR A 286 8.16 -11.43 2.37
N GLY A 287 9.26 -10.90 2.91
CA GLY A 287 10.34 -11.69 3.52
C GLY A 287 9.97 -12.57 4.72
N GLN A 288 8.76 -12.45 5.27
CA GLN A 288 8.21 -13.39 6.27
C GLN A 288 7.69 -14.70 5.66
N PHE A 289 7.68 -14.81 4.33
CA PHE A 289 7.23 -15.98 3.61
C PHE A 289 8.33 -16.56 2.71
N ALA A 290 8.19 -17.84 2.38
CA ALA A 290 8.99 -18.56 1.39
C ALA A 290 8.08 -19.08 0.27
N GLU A 291 8.66 -19.28 -0.91
CA GLU A 291 7.94 -19.83 -2.06
C GLU A 291 7.43 -21.25 -1.76
N CYS A 292 6.14 -21.49 -1.98
CA CYS A 292 5.58 -22.83 -1.85
C CYS A 292 5.93 -23.64 -3.10
N LEU A 293 6.73 -24.69 -2.93
CA LEU A 293 7.10 -25.59 -4.01
C LEU A 293 6.03 -26.65 -4.24
N ASP A 294 5.66 -26.85 -5.52
CA ASP A 294 4.66 -27.86 -5.90
C ASP A 294 5.14 -29.30 -5.71
N ASN A 295 6.46 -29.53 -5.68
CA ASN A 295 7.09 -30.82 -5.40
C ASN A 295 7.52 -30.99 -3.93
N CYS A 296 7.22 -30.03 -3.05
CA CYS A 296 7.59 -30.14 -1.64
C CYS A 296 6.92 -31.35 -0.97
N ARG A 297 7.68 -32.09 -0.18
CA ARG A 297 7.19 -33.27 0.56
C ARG A 297 6.07 -32.96 1.55
N VAL A 298 5.95 -31.71 2.00
CA VAL A 298 4.97 -31.28 3.01
C VAL A 298 3.86 -30.40 2.40
N HIS A 299 4.24 -29.43 1.56
CA HIS A 299 3.33 -28.41 1.04
C HIS A 299 3.00 -28.57 -0.45
N GLY A 300 3.63 -29.55 -1.10
CA GLY A 300 3.47 -29.81 -2.54
C GLY A 300 2.12 -30.43 -2.88
N ILE A 301 1.86 -30.51 -4.18
CA ILE A 301 0.60 -31.01 -4.75
C ILE A 301 0.32 -32.44 -4.27
N ALA A 302 1.31 -33.34 -4.38
CA ALA A 302 1.16 -34.72 -3.97
C ALA A 302 0.89 -34.85 -2.47
N ALA A 303 1.60 -34.07 -1.64
CA ALA A 303 1.42 -34.08 -0.19
C ALA A 303 0.01 -33.65 0.19
N VAL A 304 -0.49 -32.53 -0.37
CA VAL A 304 -1.85 -32.02 -0.11
C VAL A 304 -2.94 -32.98 -0.56
N ASN A 305 -2.77 -33.60 -1.72
CA ASN A 305 -3.75 -34.54 -2.29
C ASN A 305 -3.77 -35.89 -1.55
N ASN A 306 -2.70 -36.26 -0.85
CA ASN A 306 -2.62 -37.48 -0.06
C ASN A 306 -3.14 -37.33 1.38
N LEU A 307 -3.42 -36.10 1.85
CA LEU A 307 -4.00 -35.89 3.17
C LEU A 307 -5.39 -36.53 3.25
N SER A 308 -5.70 -37.21 4.35
CA SER A 308 -7.07 -37.64 4.63
C SER A 308 -8.03 -36.44 4.70
N PRO A 309 -9.35 -36.63 4.50
CA PRO A 309 -10.31 -35.54 4.61
C PRO A 309 -10.22 -34.76 5.94
N ALA A 310 -9.98 -35.46 7.04
CA ALA A 310 -9.84 -34.84 8.36
C ALA A 310 -8.56 -34.00 8.48
N GLU A 311 -7.43 -34.48 7.95
CA GLU A 311 -6.18 -33.74 7.93
C GLU A 311 -6.24 -32.53 7.00
N PHE A 312 -6.88 -32.70 5.84
CA PHE A 312 -7.11 -31.62 4.88
C PHE A 312 -7.87 -30.46 5.49
N LEU A 313 -8.96 -30.75 6.21
CA LEU A 313 -9.78 -29.71 6.85
C LEU A 313 -9.01 -28.91 7.91
N ARG A 314 -7.98 -29.48 8.54
CA ARG A 314 -7.11 -28.75 9.49
C ARG A 314 -6.23 -27.72 8.82
N VAL A 315 -5.89 -27.90 7.55
CA VAL A 315 -5.02 -26.99 6.78
C VAL A 315 -5.76 -26.19 5.71
N ALA A 316 -7.05 -26.46 5.48
CA ALA A 316 -7.84 -25.88 4.40
C ALA A 316 -7.95 -24.34 4.42
N ASP A 317 -7.67 -23.67 5.53
CA ASP A 317 -7.61 -22.19 5.56
C ASP A 317 -6.27 -21.59 5.17
N GLN A 318 -5.26 -22.43 4.96
CA GLN A 318 -3.95 -21.97 4.54
C GLN A 318 -3.93 -21.72 3.03
N PRO A 319 -3.59 -20.51 2.56
CA PRO A 319 -3.61 -20.22 1.12
C PRO A 319 -2.71 -21.12 0.27
N TRP A 320 -1.58 -21.59 0.82
CA TRP A 320 -0.67 -22.49 0.12
C TRP A 320 -1.30 -23.82 -0.27
N VAL A 321 -2.33 -24.29 0.44
CA VAL A 321 -3.06 -25.53 0.09
C VAL A 321 -3.64 -25.40 -1.31
N TRP A 322 -4.18 -24.23 -1.63
CA TRP A 322 -4.89 -23.94 -2.87
C TRP A 322 -3.96 -23.40 -3.96
N GLY A 323 -2.89 -22.70 -3.57
CA GLY A 323 -1.91 -22.12 -4.49
C GLY A 323 -2.56 -21.22 -5.53
N GLU A 324 -2.54 -21.61 -6.81
CA GLU A 324 -3.18 -20.83 -7.90
C GLU A 324 -4.70 -20.83 -7.86
N HIS A 325 -5.32 -21.75 -7.13
CA HIS A 325 -6.78 -21.89 -7.03
C HIS A 325 -7.36 -21.19 -5.79
N VAL A 326 -6.56 -20.35 -5.12
CA VAL A 326 -7.02 -19.50 -4.02
C VAL A 326 -8.19 -18.63 -4.47
N SER A 327 -9.17 -18.44 -3.59
CA SER A 327 -10.25 -17.51 -3.85
C SER A 327 -10.73 -16.84 -2.58
N ASP A 328 -11.49 -15.75 -2.75
CA ASP A 328 -12.09 -14.98 -1.66
C ASP A 328 -13.04 -15.82 -0.78
N ARG A 329 -13.36 -17.07 -1.17
CA ARG A 329 -14.17 -18.01 -0.37
C ARG A 329 -13.39 -18.50 0.86
N LEU A 330 -12.07 -18.44 0.84
CA LEU A 330 -11.22 -18.79 1.98
C LEU A 330 -11.34 -17.84 3.18
N VAL A 331 -11.84 -16.61 2.95
CA VAL A 331 -12.08 -15.65 4.03
C VAL A 331 -13.35 -16.07 4.76
N ARG A 332 -13.20 -16.53 6.02
CA ARG A 332 -14.33 -17.00 6.81
C ARG A 332 -15.11 -15.83 7.40
N ARG A 333 -16.38 -16.06 7.71
CA ARG A 333 -17.18 -15.10 8.47
C ARG A 333 -16.59 -14.96 9.88
N GLY A 334 -16.30 -13.72 10.29
CA GLY A 334 -15.73 -13.44 11.61
C GLY A 334 -14.20 -13.56 11.69
N ASP A 335 -13.50 -13.73 10.56
CA ASP A 335 -12.05 -13.56 10.51
C ASP A 335 -11.67 -12.11 10.81
N ARG A 336 -10.60 -11.91 11.58
CA ARG A 336 -10.14 -10.61 12.06
C ARG A 336 -8.63 -10.48 11.94
N MET A 337 -8.16 -9.25 11.83
CA MET A 337 -6.74 -8.93 11.69
C MET A 337 -6.38 -7.78 12.61
N VAL A 338 -5.21 -7.86 13.24
CA VAL A 338 -4.65 -6.75 13.99
C VAL A 338 -3.72 -5.95 13.08
N ILE A 339 -3.95 -4.64 12.99
CA ILE A 339 -3.12 -3.71 12.23
C ILE A 339 -2.63 -2.56 13.09
N ALA A 340 -1.50 -1.97 12.71
CA ALA A 340 -0.99 -0.73 13.28
C ALA A 340 -0.57 0.26 12.19
N GLY A 341 -0.45 1.53 12.54
CA GLY A 341 0.04 2.57 11.62
C GLY A 341 -1.03 3.27 10.79
N LEU A 342 -2.31 3.05 11.11
CA LEU A 342 -3.41 3.82 10.54
C LEU A 342 -3.37 5.23 11.14
N SER A 343 -3.00 6.24 10.33
CA SER A 343 -2.86 7.64 10.77
C SER A 343 -3.73 8.62 9.99
N GLY A 344 -4.53 8.10 9.06
CA GLY A 344 -5.30 8.88 8.13
C GLY A 344 -5.44 8.16 6.78
N TRP A 345 -6.07 8.82 5.83
CA TRP A 345 -6.14 8.35 4.46
C TRP A 345 -4.74 8.32 3.84
N ASP A 346 -4.51 7.37 2.95
CA ASP A 346 -3.23 7.01 2.34
C ASP A 346 -2.14 6.45 3.26
N SER A 347 -2.44 6.24 4.55
CA SER A 347 -1.51 5.54 5.44
C SER A 347 -1.29 4.10 4.97
N MET A 348 -0.09 3.58 5.20
CA MET A 348 0.27 2.19 4.92
C MET A 348 0.35 1.42 6.25
N PRO A 349 -0.79 0.90 6.74
CA PRO A 349 -0.77 0.12 7.95
C PRO A 349 -0.04 -1.20 7.75
N VAL A 350 0.48 -1.74 8.84
CA VAL A 350 1.15 -3.04 8.88
C VAL A 350 0.31 -4.01 9.70
N ARG A 351 0.29 -5.27 9.29
CA ARG A 351 -0.27 -6.33 10.11
C ARG A 351 0.63 -6.60 11.31
N LEU A 352 0.04 -6.71 12.49
CA LEU A 352 0.73 -7.15 13.71
C LEU A 352 0.55 -8.66 13.90
N GLU A 353 1.61 -9.32 14.34
CA GLU A 353 1.59 -10.74 14.71
C GLU A 353 1.28 -10.87 16.20
N VAL A 354 0.00 -10.70 16.54
CA VAL A 354 -0.46 -10.81 17.93
C VAL A 354 -1.08 -12.18 18.10
N ARG A 355 -0.58 -12.99 19.06
CA ARG A 355 -1.09 -14.34 19.34
C ARG A 355 -2.10 -14.39 20.50
N THR A 356 -2.19 -13.32 21.30
CA THR A 356 -2.77 -13.37 22.65
C THR A 356 -3.91 -12.38 22.91
N VAL A 357 -4.15 -11.40 22.02
CA VAL A 357 -5.14 -10.34 22.26
C VAL A 357 -6.17 -10.31 21.13
N PHE A 358 -7.30 -11.00 21.34
CA PHE A 358 -8.45 -10.99 20.44
C PHE A 358 -9.72 -10.75 21.26
N GLY A 359 -10.45 -9.68 20.93
CA GLY A 359 -11.65 -9.31 21.66
C GLY A 359 -12.91 -9.98 21.12
N GLN A 360 -12.98 -10.30 19.81
CA GLN A 360 -14.27 -10.54 19.14
C GLN A 360 -14.28 -11.55 17.98
N GLY A 361 -13.20 -12.29 17.70
CA GLY A 361 -13.24 -13.27 16.60
C GLY A 361 -11.96 -14.07 16.39
N ARG A 362 -11.88 -14.73 15.23
CA ARG A 362 -10.76 -15.61 14.86
C ARG A 362 -9.69 -14.81 14.14
N GLN A 363 -8.42 -15.04 14.48
CA GLN A 363 -7.32 -14.45 13.72
C GLN A 363 -7.29 -15.03 12.30
N ALA A 364 -7.31 -14.15 11.29
CA ALA A 364 -7.11 -14.53 9.90
C ALA A 364 -5.71 -15.13 9.70
N ALA A 365 -5.51 -15.95 8.66
CA ALA A 365 -4.17 -16.47 8.33
C ALA A 365 -3.15 -15.34 8.11
N ALA A 366 -1.87 -15.58 8.37
CA ALA A 366 -0.81 -14.56 8.27
C ALA A 366 -0.70 -13.93 6.87
N ASN A 367 -1.10 -14.67 5.85
CA ASN A 367 -1.05 -14.32 4.43
C ASN A 367 -1.95 -13.14 4.05
N TYR A 368 -2.97 -12.82 4.85
CA TYR A 368 -3.83 -11.65 4.62
C TYR A 368 -3.12 -10.39 5.12
N LEU A 369 -2.81 -9.45 4.23
CA LEU A 369 -2.07 -8.23 4.52
C LEU A 369 -2.90 -6.99 4.18
N PRO A 370 -2.85 -5.93 5.01
CA PRO A 370 -3.46 -4.67 4.66
C PRO A 370 -2.69 -3.99 3.53
N ARG A 371 -3.42 -3.33 2.64
CA ARG A 371 -2.84 -2.39 1.68
C ARG A 371 -2.89 -0.98 2.26
N ARG A 372 -2.58 0.01 1.44
CA ARG A 372 -2.78 1.42 1.75
C ARG A 372 -4.26 1.71 2.08
N ALA A 373 -4.49 2.52 3.12
CA ALA A 373 -5.80 3.04 3.47
C ALA A 373 -6.26 4.02 2.37
N ALA A 374 -7.32 3.70 1.64
CA ALA A 374 -7.88 4.52 0.58
C ALA A 374 -9.38 4.22 0.41
N GLU A 375 -10.20 5.26 0.25
CA GLU A 375 -11.62 5.04 0.01
C GLU A 375 -11.82 4.36 -1.36
N PRO A 376 -12.50 3.20 -1.41
CA PRO A 376 -12.75 2.51 -2.66
C PRO A 376 -13.84 3.23 -3.48
N ARG A 377 -13.79 3.11 -4.81
CA ARG A 377 -14.86 3.62 -5.70
C ARG A 377 -16.22 2.99 -5.39
N LYS A 378 -16.25 1.70 -5.04
CA LYS A 378 -17.45 0.95 -4.62
C LYS A 378 -17.08 0.02 -3.46
N ARG A 379 -17.56 0.30 -2.24
CA ARG A 379 -17.28 -0.54 -1.04
C ARG A 379 -17.76 -1.98 -1.20
N GLN A 380 -18.92 -2.19 -1.81
CA GLN A 380 -19.57 -3.50 -1.96
C GLN A 380 -18.91 -4.42 -3.00
N ALA A 381 -18.37 -3.85 -4.07
CA ALA A 381 -17.71 -4.61 -5.14
C ALA A 381 -16.25 -4.96 -4.82
N ARG A 382 -15.87 -4.86 -3.54
CA ARG A 382 -14.49 -5.02 -3.12
C ARG A 382 -14.14 -6.49 -2.94
N GLY A 383 -13.23 -6.97 -3.79
CA GLY A 383 -12.57 -8.27 -3.64
C GLY A 383 -11.28 -8.18 -2.82
N LEU A 384 -10.81 -9.33 -2.38
CA LEU A 384 -9.45 -9.54 -1.92
C LEU A 384 -8.55 -9.66 -3.17
N HIS A 385 -7.39 -9.00 -3.16
CA HIS A 385 -6.44 -9.16 -4.27
C HIS A 385 -5.47 -10.30 -3.95
N TRP A 386 -5.49 -11.35 -4.76
CA TRP A 386 -4.54 -12.45 -4.64
C TRP A 386 -3.23 -12.11 -5.34
N ARG A 387 -2.13 -12.30 -4.62
CA ARG A 387 -0.78 -12.10 -5.13
C ARG A 387 0.14 -13.26 -4.78
N ASP A 388 1.19 -13.44 -5.55
CA ASP A 388 2.26 -14.38 -5.21
C ASP A 388 3.29 -13.71 -4.27
N GLY A 389 4.31 -14.47 -3.87
CA GLY A 389 5.39 -13.95 -3.01
C GLY A 389 6.23 -12.83 -3.65
N ALA A 390 6.19 -12.70 -4.97
CA ALA A 390 6.91 -11.68 -5.74
C ALA A 390 6.03 -10.45 -6.07
N ASP A 391 4.84 -10.34 -5.47
CA ASP A 391 3.85 -9.28 -5.68
C ASP A 391 3.19 -9.25 -7.07
N ASN A 392 3.25 -10.37 -7.83
CA ASN A 392 2.50 -10.51 -9.07
C ASN A 392 1.03 -10.80 -8.79
N THR A 393 0.13 -10.29 -9.64
CA THR A 393 -1.30 -10.59 -9.53
C THR A 393 -1.56 -12.03 -9.96
N MET A 394 -2.22 -12.81 -9.11
CA MET A 394 -2.58 -14.18 -9.43
C MET A 394 -3.88 -14.21 -10.25
N GLN A 395 -3.86 -14.92 -11.37
CA GLN A 395 -5.09 -15.29 -12.08
C GLN A 395 -5.59 -16.61 -11.50
N VAL A 396 -6.81 -16.59 -10.95
CA VAL A 396 -7.40 -17.78 -10.32
C VAL A 396 -7.89 -18.73 -11.41
N GLU A 397 -7.25 -19.89 -11.54
CA GLU A 397 -7.74 -20.95 -12.43
C GLU A 397 -9.05 -21.50 -11.86
N GLN A 398 -10.08 -21.57 -12.71
CA GLN A 398 -11.37 -22.13 -12.34
C GLN A 398 -11.41 -23.63 -12.64
N PHE A 399 -12.12 -24.38 -11.80
CA PHE A 399 -12.35 -25.79 -12.03
C PHE A 399 -13.26 -25.98 -13.25
N ASP A 400 -12.79 -26.76 -14.23
CA ASP A 400 -13.57 -27.20 -15.38
C ASP A 400 -13.83 -28.71 -15.27
N PRO A 401 -15.08 -29.13 -14.94
CA PRO A 401 -15.43 -30.54 -14.83
C PRO A 401 -15.21 -31.33 -16.13
N ALA A 402 -15.25 -30.69 -17.31
CA ALA A 402 -15.11 -31.37 -18.58
C ALA A 402 -13.64 -31.73 -18.89
N ALA A 403 -12.70 -30.89 -18.46
CA ALA A 403 -11.27 -31.07 -18.70
C ALA A 403 -10.51 -31.69 -17.50
N MET A 404 -11.08 -31.62 -16.30
CA MET A 404 -10.39 -31.95 -15.05
C MET A 404 -11.13 -33.05 -14.26
N PRO A 405 -10.73 -34.32 -14.38
CA PRO A 405 -11.38 -35.41 -13.66
C PRO A 405 -11.13 -35.28 -12.15
N GLU A 406 -12.21 -35.02 -11.42
CA GLU A 406 -12.26 -35.02 -9.96
C GLU A 406 -12.08 -36.44 -9.41
N PHE A 407 -11.26 -36.58 -8.36
CA PHE A 407 -11.13 -37.85 -7.65
C PHE A 407 -11.72 -37.81 -6.23
N GLU A 408 -11.89 -36.63 -5.64
CA GLU A 408 -12.48 -36.49 -4.31
C GLU A 408 -13.10 -35.10 -4.10
N ARG A 409 -14.25 -35.08 -3.40
CA ARG A 409 -14.94 -33.88 -2.92
C ARG A 409 -14.98 -33.86 -1.40
N ILE A 410 -14.52 -32.76 -0.80
CA ILE A 410 -14.54 -32.60 0.66
C ILE A 410 -15.38 -31.37 1.01
N SER A 411 -16.40 -31.54 1.86
CA SER A 411 -17.16 -30.41 2.40
C SER A 411 -16.28 -29.56 3.30
N LEU A 412 -16.18 -28.26 3.00
CA LEU A 412 -15.37 -27.32 3.77
C LEU A 412 -16.10 -26.74 5.00
N ALA A 413 -17.34 -27.15 5.24
CA ALA A 413 -18.14 -26.67 6.37
C ALA A 413 -17.48 -26.95 7.73
N GLY A 414 -16.79 -28.10 7.88
CA GLY A 414 -16.02 -28.43 9.09
C GLY A 414 -14.83 -27.48 9.32
N ALA A 415 -14.35 -26.82 8.27
CA ALA A 415 -13.38 -25.74 8.33
C ALA A 415 -14.05 -24.36 8.34
N GLY A 416 -15.37 -24.23 8.49
CA GLY A 416 -16.06 -22.93 8.48
C GLY A 416 -15.88 -22.11 7.20
N ILE A 417 -15.54 -22.77 6.09
CA ILE A 417 -15.39 -22.18 4.75
C ILE A 417 -16.59 -22.61 3.93
N ASP A 418 -17.19 -21.67 3.20
CA ASP A 418 -18.38 -21.94 2.39
C ASP A 418 -18.00 -22.57 1.03
N GLY A 419 -18.37 -23.84 0.86
CA GLY A 419 -18.19 -24.60 -0.38
C GLY A 419 -17.54 -25.97 -0.18
N TYR A 420 -16.92 -26.46 -1.25
CA TYR A 420 -16.27 -27.77 -1.33
C TYR A 420 -14.85 -27.64 -1.85
N ALA A 421 -13.96 -28.49 -1.35
CA ALA A 421 -12.67 -28.74 -1.98
C ALA A 421 -12.86 -29.84 -3.03
N VAL A 422 -12.47 -29.55 -4.26
CA VAL A 422 -12.44 -30.52 -5.36
C VAL A 422 -11.00 -30.86 -5.64
N ARG A 423 -10.62 -32.12 -5.43
CA ARG A 423 -9.25 -32.58 -5.67
C ARG A 423 -9.15 -33.22 -7.05
N VAL A 424 -8.13 -32.78 -7.78
CA VAL A 424 -7.79 -33.25 -9.13
C VAL A 424 -6.36 -33.79 -9.09
N ARG A 425 -6.10 -34.89 -9.79
CA ARG A 425 -4.76 -35.49 -9.82
C ARG A 425 -3.75 -34.49 -10.40
N SER A 426 -2.56 -34.44 -9.79
CA SER A 426 -1.44 -33.59 -10.22
C SER A 426 -1.71 -32.08 -10.21
N LYS A 427 -2.82 -31.62 -9.61
CA LYS A 427 -3.11 -30.20 -9.39
C LYS A 427 -3.43 -29.95 -7.92
N ARG A 428 -3.26 -28.70 -7.48
CA ARG A 428 -3.76 -28.28 -6.16
C ARG A 428 -5.29 -28.38 -6.13
N PRO A 429 -5.92 -28.53 -4.96
CA PRO A 429 -7.37 -28.56 -4.85
C PRO A 429 -8.00 -27.26 -5.34
N PHE A 430 -9.22 -27.34 -5.86
CA PHE A 430 -10.04 -26.19 -6.26
C PHE A 430 -11.12 -25.92 -5.21
N ILE A 431 -11.40 -24.65 -4.95
CA ILE A 431 -12.51 -24.25 -4.07
C ILE A 431 -13.77 -23.97 -4.90
N CYS A 432 -14.73 -24.88 -4.83
CA CYS A 432 -15.97 -24.83 -5.59
C CYS A 432 -17.17 -24.43 -4.71
N GLY A 433 -18.19 -23.85 -5.34
CA GLY A 433 -19.45 -23.58 -4.65
C GLY A 433 -20.28 -24.82 -4.39
N HIS A 434 -21.43 -24.63 -3.74
CA HIS A 434 -22.42 -25.70 -3.62
C HIS A 434 -22.79 -26.21 -5.02
N PRO A 435 -22.90 -27.52 -5.21
CA PRO A 435 -23.41 -28.06 -6.46
C PRO A 435 -24.77 -27.43 -6.74
N VAL A 436 -24.97 -26.97 -7.97
CA VAL A 436 -26.29 -26.51 -8.43
C VAL A 436 -27.15 -27.77 -8.46
N GLY A 437 -28.11 -27.85 -7.54
CA GLY A 437 -29.06 -28.95 -7.43
C GLY A 437 -30.12 -28.90 -8.53
#